data_AF-A0A855XBV3-F1
#
_entry.id   AF-A0A855XBV3-F1
#
_cell.length_a   1.000
_cell.length_b   1.000
_cell.length_c   1.000
_cell.angle_alpha   90.00
_cell.angle_beta   90.00
_cell.angle_gamma   90.00
#
_symmetry.space_group_name_H-M   'P 1'
#
loop_
_entity.id
_entity.type
_entity.pdbx_description
1 polymer ?
#
loop_
_entity_poly.entity_id
_entity_poly.type
_entity_poly.pdbx_seq_one_letter_code
_entity_poly.pdbx_strand_id
1 'polypeptide(L)'
;MEFVVTHLTRMEYPNICIAGVDYRTLENVRIVLPFPQAFTHVMLAQKGGPFDLGARLEVGEPLPHPRPPEVEDHQITLRKVRKLGYLSKESFWQLVANKARENIASVFGPTLEKTHQTYSSAAGEGHTSLGFLRLKCSAWLWVREFEDRTKIVLMCREGECRLMLPVTDLRLHALAEGFPVDKAAVYRFNRMLESASSVVLSVGLTRVWSGRHWLQVNNLHVEPS
;
A
#
# COMPACT_ATOMS: atom_id res chain seq x y z
N MET A 1 -4.06 -11.02 17.40
CA MET A 1 -4.27 -11.03 15.94
C MET A 1 -2.96 -11.39 15.27
N GLU A 2 -3.00 -12.36 14.37
CA GLU A 2 -1.89 -12.65 13.46
C GLU A 2 -2.09 -11.81 12.20
N PHE A 3 -1.05 -11.08 11.79
CA PHE A 3 -1.12 -10.04 10.79
C PHE A 3 -0.01 -10.24 9.76
N VAL A 4 -0.36 -10.15 8.48
CA VAL A 4 0.62 -10.20 7.38
C VAL A 4 0.72 -8.83 6.75
N VAL A 5 1.92 -8.26 6.71
CA VAL A 5 2.17 -6.96 6.06
C VAL A 5 2.05 -7.11 4.54
N THR A 6 1.06 -6.46 3.92
CA THR A 6 0.86 -6.44 2.46
C THR A 6 0.94 -5.04 1.86
N HIS A 7 0.90 -4.02 2.73
CA HIS A 7 0.99 -2.62 2.37
C HIS A 7 2.06 -1.97 3.25
N LEU A 8 3.14 -1.53 2.62
CA LEU A 8 4.23 -0.81 3.26
C LEU A 8 4.49 0.50 2.50
N THR A 9 3.94 1.56 3.06
CA THR A 9 3.71 2.83 2.37
C THR A 9 4.61 3.92 2.93
N ARG A 10 5.31 4.65 2.07
CA ARG A 10 6.03 5.87 2.46
C ARG A 10 5.05 7.01 2.74
N MET A 11 5.23 7.68 3.87
CA MET A 11 4.47 8.89 4.23
C MET A 11 5.40 10.11 4.11
N GLU A 12 5.09 11.19 4.81
CA GLU A 12 6.07 12.25 5.08
C GLU A 12 7.22 11.70 5.92
N TYR A 13 8.46 12.01 5.56
CA TYR A 13 9.63 11.55 6.30
C TYR A 13 9.57 12.01 7.77
N PRO A 14 9.89 11.16 8.76
CA PRO A 14 10.43 9.79 8.67
C PRO A 14 9.36 8.69 8.69
N ASN A 15 8.08 9.06 8.55
CA ASN A 15 6.94 8.21 8.84
C ASN A 15 6.65 7.22 7.72
N ILE A 16 6.10 6.08 8.12
CA ILE A 16 5.60 5.04 7.24
C ILE A 16 4.18 4.67 7.67
N CYS A 17 3.43 4.07 6.75
CA CYS A 17 2.15 3.46 7.05
C CYS A 17 2.25 1.96 6.80
N ILE A 18 1.72 1.17 7.72
CA ILE A 18 1.76 -0.30 7.68
C ILE A 18 0.32 -0.81 7.66
N ALA A 19 0.00 -1.53 6.60
CA ALA A 19 -1.26 -2.22 6.44
C ALA A 19 -1.02 -3.62 5.92
N GLY A 20 -2.06 -4.44 6.01
CA GLY A 20 -1.92 -5.87 5.90
C GLY A 20 -3.27 -6.55 5.90
N VAL A 21 -3.22 -7.83 6.21
CA VAL A 21 -4.40 -8.65 6.43
C VAL A 21 -4.31 -9.35 7.77
N ASP A 22 -5.43 -9.49 8.45
CA ASP A 22 -5.56 -10.48 9.52
C ASP A 22 -5.46 -11.87 8.87
N TYR A 23 -4.48 -12.67 9.26
CA TYR A 23 -4.20 -13.96 8.64
C TYR A 23 -5.32 -14.99 8.84
N ARG A 24 -6.16 -14.81 9.87
CA ARG A 24 -7.26 -15.74 10.17
C ARG A 24 -8.54 -15.39 9.42
N THR A 25 -8.91 -14.11 9.45
CA THR A 25 -10.16 -13.63 8.81
C THR A 25 -9.97 -13.23 7.36
N LEU A 26 -8.71 -13.01 6.96
CA LEU A 26 -8.30 -12.43 5.68
C LEU A 26 -8.82 -11.01 5.46
N GLU A 27 -9.37 -10.34 6.47
CA GLU A 27 -9.81 -8.96 6.35
C GLU A 27 -8.63 -7.99 6.23
N ASN A 28 -8.83 -6.90 5.48
CA ASN A 28 -7.82 -5.83 5.39
C ASN A 28 -7.73 -5.11 6.73
N VAL A 29 -6.50 -4.85 7.19
CA VAL A 29 -6.24 -4.16 8.44
C VAL A 29 -5.14 -3.12 8.23
N ARG A 30 -5.37 -1.90 8.71
CA ARG A 30 -4.31 -0.90 8.90
C ARG A 30 -4.01 -0.77 10.39
N ILE A 31 -2.80 -1.13 10.78
CA ILE A 31 -2.39 -0.91 12.17
C ILE A 31 -2.04 0.57 12.37
N VAL A 32 -2.49 1.13 13.48
CA VAL A 32 -2.18 2.50 13.90
C VAL A 32 -1.64 2.51 15.32
N LEU A 33 -0.83 3.51 15.65
CA LEU A 33 -0.33 3.73 17.01
C LEU A 33 -1.15 4.82 17.70
N PRO A 34 -1.29 4.78 19.04
CA PRO A 34 -1.92 5.86 19.78
C PRO A 34 -1.10 7.16 19.65
N PHE A 35 -1.79 8.29 19.49
CA PHE A 35 -1.14 9.61 19.49
C PHE A 35 -0.33 9.82 20.79
N PRO A 36 0.89 10.40 20.74
CA PRO A 36 1.56 11.01 19.58
C PRO A 36 2.50 10.06 18.81
N GLN A 37 2.41 8.75 19.01
CA GLN A 37 3.33 7.79 18.37
C GLN A 37 3.05 7.65 16.88
N ALA A 38 4.11 7.40 16.11
CA ALA A 38 4.03 7.12 14.67
C ALA A 38 4.97 5.96 14.31
N PHE A 39 4.58 5.19 13.29
CA PHE A 39 5.51 4.25 12.67
C PHE A 39 6.51 5.03 11.84
N THR A 40 7.80 4.71 12.00
CA THR A 40 8.88 5.36 11.27
C THR A 40 9.75 4.32 10.58
N HIS A 41 10.52 4.74 9.58
CA HIS A 41 11.36 3.85 8.78
C HIS A 41 12.42 3.07 9.59
N VAL A 42 12.76 3.50 10.80
CA VAL A 42 13.71 2.75 11.65
C VAL A 42 13.09 1.45 12.19
N MET A 43 11.77 1.29 12.10
CA MET A 43 11.06 0.07 12.51
C MET A 43 11.01 -1.00 11.41
N LEU A 44 11.62 -0.75 10.25
CA LEU A 44 11.68 -1.70 9.15
C LEU A 44 12.68 -2.82 9.43
N ALA A 45 12.47 -4.00 8.83
CA ALA A 45 13.38 -5.14 8.97
C ALA A 45 14.81 -4.85 8.52
N GLN A 46 14.99 -4.04 7.47
CA GLN A 46 16.31 -3.58 7.03
C GLN A 46 17.05 -2.73 8.08
N LYS A 47 16.33 -2.22 9.09
CA LYS A 47 16.86 -1.44 10.22
C LYS A 47 16.76 -2.21 11.55
N GLY A 48 16.47 -3.52 11.49
CA GLY A 48 16.35 -4.40 12.67
C GLY A 48 14.96 -4.47 13.30
N GLY A 49 13.97 -3.77 12.75
CA GLY A 49 12.59 -3.82 13.24
C GLY A 49 11.76 -4.99 12.67
N PRO A 50 10.50 -5.15 13.07
CA PRO A 50 9.69 -6.30 12.67
C PRO A 50 9.04 -6.15 11.29
N PHE A 51 8.92 -4.92 10.76
CA PHE A 51 8.05 -4.63 9.63
C PHE A 51 8.75 -4.77 8.28
N ASP A 52 8.17 -5.55 7.40
CA ASP A 52 8.60 -5.78 6.02
C ASP A 52 7.45 -6.43 5.25
N LEU A 53 7.41 -6.30 3.92
CA LEU A 53 6.36 -6.97 3.14
C LEU A 53 6.45 -8.50 3.31
N GLY A 54 5.30 -9.15 3.48
CA GLY A 54 5.21 -10.58 3.74
C GLY A 54 5.62 -11.02 5.15
N ALA A 55 6.04 -10.09 6.02
CA ALA A 55 6.28 -10.41 7.42
C ALA A 55 4.99 -10.84 8.11
N ARG A 56 5.04 -11.98 8.81
CA ARG A 56 3.98 -12.47 9.71
C ARG A 56 4.26 -11.97 11.11
N LEU A 57 3.29 -11.30 11.71
CA LEU A 57 3.40 -10.64 13.00
C LEU A 57 2.27 -11.10 13.92
N GLU A 58 2.57 -11.25 15.20
CA GLU A 58 1.56 -11.20 16.26
C GLU A 58 1.51 -9.75 16.75
N VAL A 59 0.34 -9.10 16.71
CA VAL A 59 0.20 -7.68 17.09
C VAL A 59 -0.63 -7.48 18.37
N GLY A 60 -0.80 -8.56 19.15
CA GLY A 60 -1.62 -8.56 20.37
C GLY A 60 -3.12 -8.43 20.07
N GLU A 61 -3.83 -7.70 20.91
CA GLU A 61 -5.28 -7.44 20.81
C GLU A 61 -5.48 -6.02 20.27
N PRO A 62 -5.64 -5.85 18.95
CA PRO A 62 -5.94 -4.54 18.38
C PRO A 62 -7.30 -4.03 18.84
N LEU A 63 -7.42 -2.71 19.05
CA LEU A 63 -8.69 -2.03 19.27
C LEU A 63 -9.18 -1.44 17.95
N PRO A 64 -10.37 -1.82 17.44
CA PRO A 64 -10.93 -1.21 16.24
C PRO A 64 -11.07 0.31 16.39
N HIS A 65 -10.67 1.06 15.37
CA HIS A 65 -10.78 2.52 15.31
C HIS A 65 -11.30 2.99 13.93
N PRO A 66 -12.45 2.45 13.46
CA PRO A 66 -12.94 2.72 12.13
C PRO A 66 -13.43 4.16 11.98
N ARG A 67 -13.04 4.81 10.89
CA ARG A 67 -13.59 6.10 10.44
C ARG A 67 -13.70 6.05 8.93
N PRO A 68 -14.81 6.38 8.27
CA PRO A 68 -14.86 6.36 6.81
C PRO A 68 -13.82 7.31 6.16
N PRO A 69 -13.11 6.89 5.09
CA PRO A 69 -13.09 5.55 4.48
C PRO A 69 -12.15 4.55 5.20
N GLU A 70 -11.39 5.01 6.17
CA GLU A 70 -10.39 4.32 7.01
C GLU A 70 -10.98 3.32 8.01
N VAL A 71 -11.94 2.50 7.56
CA VAL A 71 -12.63 1.50 8.38
C VAL A 71 -11.73 0.36 8.83
N GLU A 72 -10.59 0.18 8.18
CA GLU A 72 -9.60 -0.87 8.48
C GLU A 72 -8.68 -0.50 9.66
N ASP A 73 -8.78 0.72 10.20
CA ASP A 73 -7.90 1.21 11.26
C ASP A 73 -8.08 0.41 12.56
N HIS A 74 -6.97 -0.13 13.06
CA HIS A 74 -6.88 -0.91 14.28
C HIS A 74 -5.70 -0.40 15.12
N GLN A 75 -6.01 0.16 16.29
CA GLN A 75 -4.99 0.66 17.20
C GLN A 75 -4.30 -0.50 17.91
N ILE A 76 -2.96 -0.53 17.85
CA ILE A 76 -2.15 -1.56 18.52
C ILE A 76 -1.23 -0.96 19.58
N THR A 77 -0.71 -1.83 20.46
CA THR A 77 0.39 -1.47 21.36
C THR A 77 1.71 -1.99 20.77
N LEU A 78 2.62 -1.10 20.36
CA LEU A 78 3.85 -1.48 19.65
C LEU A 78 4.70 -2.54 20.39
N ARG A 79 4.83 -2.45 21.72
CA ARG A 79 5.58 -3.44 22.53
C ARG A 79 5.01 -4.86 22.51
N LYS A 80 3.76 -5.04 22.06
CA LYS A 80 3.14 -6.35 21.88
C LYS A 80 3.41 -6.95 20.49
N VAL A 81 4.01 -6.20 19.57
CA VAL A 81 4.32 -6.67 18.23
C VAL A 81 5.49 -7.65 18.29
N ARG A 82 5.28 -8.85 17.78
CA ARG A 82 6.29 -9.90 17.66
C ARG A 82 6.34 -10.41 16.24
N LYS A 83 7.53 -10.53 15.68
CA LYS A 83 7.73 -11.16 14.37
C LYS A 83 7.67 -12.68 14.53
N LEU A 84 6.75 -13.30 13.80
CA LEU A 84 6.58 -14.77 13.76
C LEU A 84 7.38 -15.40 12.62
N GLY A 85 7.70 -14.62 11.59
CA GLY A 85 8.47 -15.08 10.43
C GLY A 85 8.06 -14.33 9.16
N TYR A 86 8.17 -15.00 8.03
CA TYR A 86 7.70 -14.53 6.73
C TYR A 86 6.82 -15.59 6.08
N LEU A 87 5.88 -15.16 5.25
CA LEU A 87 5.32 -16.04 4.24
C LEU A 87 6.38 -16.35 3.17
N SER A 88 6.30 -17.53 2.55
CA SER A 88 7.06 -17.78 1.32
C SER A 88 6.55 -16.83 0.22
N LYS A 89 7.34 -16.66 -0.85
CA LYS A 89 6.95 -15.81 -1.98
C LYS A 89 5.65 -16.27 -2.62
N GLU A 90 5.47 -17.59 -2.72
CA GLU A 90 4.31 -18.24 -3.32
C GLU A 90 3.08 -18.04 -2.44
N SER A 91 3.19 -18.27 -1.12
CA SER A 91 2.07 -18.03 -0.20
C SER A 91 1.70 -16.55 -0.10
N PHE A 92 2.68 -15.64 -0.12
CA PHE A 92 2.43 -14.22 -0.15
C PHE A 92 1.73 -13.78 -1.45
N TRP A 93 2.20 -14.28 -2.59
CA TRP A 93 1.56 -14.04 -3.89
C TRP A 93 0.12 -14.53 -3.92
N GLN A 94 -0.13 -15.77 -3.50
CA GLN A 94 -1.47 -16.34 -3.44
C GLN A 94 -2.40 -15.51 -2.55
N LEU A 95 -1.90 -15.04 -1.40
CA LEU A 95 -2.66 -14.19 -0.48
C LEU A 95 -3.12 -12.89 -1.17
N VAL A 96 -2.22 -12.16 -1.82
CA VAL A 96 -2.57 -10.89 -2.50
C VAL A 96 -3.41 -11.14 -3.77
N ALA A 97 -3.11 -12.19 -4.53
CA ALA A 97 -3.80 -12.55 -5.76
C ALA A 97 -5.25 -12.98 -5.51
N ASN A 98 -5.50 -13.76 -4.46
CA ASN A 98 -6.85 -14.23 -4.11
C ASN A 98 -7.75 -13.10 -3.61
N LYS A 99 -7.17 -12.05 -3.01
CA LYS A 99 -7.91 -10.87 -2.56
C LYS A 99 -8.07 -9.80 -3.65
N ALA A 100 -7.32 -9.89 -4.74
CA ALA A 100 -7.34 -8.91 -5.80
C ALA A 100 -8.70 -8.85 -6.49
N ARG A 101 -9.19 -7.62 -6.69
CA ARG A 101 -10.40 -7.34 -7.47
C ARG A 101 -10.04 -6.89 -8.88
N GLU A 102 -11.00 -6.97 -9.78
CA GLU A 102 -10.78 -6.77 -11.22
C GLU A 102 -10.87 -5.31 -11.68
N ASN A 103 -11.40 -4.42 -10.85
CA ASN A 103 -11.53 -2.98 -11.14
C ASN A 103 -11.61 -2.15 -9.85
N ILE A 104 -11.33 -0.86 -9.95
CA ILE A 104 -11.27 0.08 -8.83
C ILE A 104 -12.61 0.21 -8.11
N ALA A 105 -13.72 0.24 -8.85
CA ALA A 105 -15.06 0.35 -8.28
C ALA A 105 -15.42 -0.85 -7.38
N SER A 106 -14.98 -2.06 -7.74
CA SER A 106 -15.17 -3.27 -6.93
C SER A 106 -14.28 -3.33 -5.68
N VAL A 107 -13.25 -2.47 -5.59
CA VAL A 107 -12.46 -2.29 -4.37
C VAL A 107 -13.14 -1.27 -3.47
N PHE A 108 -13.37 -0.05 -3.95
CA PHE A 108 -13.73 1.10 -3.09
C PHE A 108 -15.21 1.46 -3.08
N GLY A 109 -16.00 0.89 -3.99
CA GLY A 109 -17.42 1.18 -4.12
C GLY A 109 -17.73 2.48 -4.88
N PRO A 110 -19.03 2.86 -4.94
CA PRO A 110 -19.52 3.93 -5.82
C PRO A 110 -19.18 5.35 -5.35
N THR A 111 -18.78 5.53 -4.09
CA THR A 111 -18.37 6.82 -3.53
C THR A 111 -17.00 7.28 -4.03
N LEU A 112 -16.25 6.40 -4.71
CA LEU A 112 -14.97 6.75 -5.30
C LEU A 112 -15.21 7.34 -6.69
N GLU A 113 -14.94 8.64 -6.82
CA GLU A 113 -15.18 9.39 -8.04
C GLU A 113 -13.91 9.49 -8.88
N LYS A 114 -14.06 9.40 -10.20
CA LYS A 114 -12.95 9.62 -11.11
C LYS A 114 -12.67 11.11 -11.24
N THR A 115 -11.40 11.51 -11.09
CA THR A 115 -10.93 12.89 -11.23
C THR A 115 -9.76 12.93 -12.21
N HIS A 116 -10.02 13.37 -13.45
CA HIS A 116 -9.06 13.33 -14.56
C HIS A 116 -8.43 11.93 -14.77
N GLN A 117 -7.19 11.73 -14.32
CA GLN A 117 -6.39 10.51 -14.49
C GLN A 117 -6.22 9.72 -13.18
N THR A 118 -6.96 10.07 -12.13
CA THR A 118 -6.95 9.38 -10.84
C THR A 118 -8.37 9.28 -10.28
N TYR A 119 -8.49 8.79 -9.05
CA TYR A 119 -9.74 8.69 -8.31
C TYR A 119 -9.62 9.35 -6.94
N SER A 120 -10.74 9.82 -6.41
CA SER A 120 -10.82 10.38 -5.07
C SER A 120 -12.22 10.27 -4.48
N SER A 121 -12.32 10.27 -3.15
CA SER A 121 -13.59 10.38 -2.42
C SER A 121 -13.59 11.63 -1.54
N ALA A 122 -14.78 12.13 -1.18
CA ALA A 122 -14.89 13.21 -0.23
C ALA A 122 -14.48 12.77 1.19
N ALA A 123 -14.05 13.72 2.01
CA ALA A 123 -13.69 13.45 3.41
C ALA A 123 -14.88 12.88 4.19
N GLY A 124 -14.65 11.81 4.96
CA GLY A 124 -15.70 11.16 5.74
C GLY A 124 -16.63 10.26 4.92
N GLU A 125 -16.35 10.05 3.64
CA GLU A 125 -17.10 9.13 2.77
C GLU A 125 -16.26 7.94 2.34
N GLY A 126 -16.95 6.83 2.04
CA GLY A 126 -16.37 5.61 1.50
C GLY A 126 -16.48 4.41 2.42
N HIS A 127 -16.51 3.22 1.81
CA HIS A 127 -16.74 1.96 2.51
C HIS A 127 -15.43 1.28 2.95
N THR A 128 -14.31 1.65 2.33
CA THR A 128 -12.99 1.06 2.55
C THR A 128 -11.92 2.02 2.04
N SER A 129 -10.74 2.00 2.65
CA SER A 129 -9.58 2.80 2.26
C SER A 129 -8.41 1.94 1.75
N LEU A 130 -8.54 0.62 1.77
CA LEU A 130 -7.50 -0.31 1.36
C LEU A 130 -8.04 -1.45 0.51
N GLY A 131 -7.25 -1.89 -0.47
CA GLY A 131 -7.57 -3.12 -1.16
C GLY A 131 -6.48 -3.59 -2.10
N PHE A 132 -6.87 -4.54 -2.94
CA PHE A 132 -6.01 -5.17 -3.92
C PHE A 132 -6.66 -5.09 -5.30
N LEU A 133 -5.90 -4.65 -6.30
CA LEU A 133 -6.37 -4.49 -7.68
C LEU A 133 -5.51 -5.36 -8.60
N ARG A 134 -6.14 -6.27 -9.34
CA ARG A 134 -5.49 -7.03 -10.41
C ARG A 134 -5.36 -6.14 -11.64
N LEU A 135 -4.15 -6.04 -12.19
CA LEU A 135 -3.95 -5.35 -13.46
C LEU A 135 -4.24 -6.29 -14.62
N LYS A 136 -5.09 -5.84 -15.54
CA LYS A 136 -5.44 -6.56 -16.78
C LYS A 136 -4.62 -6.15 -18.00
N CYS A 137 -3.82 -5.10 -17.86
CA CYS A 137 -3.08 -4.51 -18.95
C CYS A 137 -1.65 -4.17 -18.52
N SER A 138 -0.80 -3.91 -19.51
CA SER A 138 0.55 -3.41 -19.30
C SER A 138 0.53 -2.14 -18.43
N ALA A 139 1.41 -2.09 -17.44
CA ALA A 139 1.64 -0.91 -16.64
C ALA A 139 3.15 -0.65 -16.52
N TRP A 140 3.52 0.61 -16.35
CA TRP A 140 4.90 1.01 -16.13
C TRP A 140 4.99 2.16 -15.13
N LEU A 141 6.08 2.17 -14.39
CA LEU A 141 6.43 3.24 -13.48
C LEU A 141 7.15 4.36 -14.24
N TRP A 142 6.76 5.59 -13.94
CA TRP A 142 7.43 6.79 -14.43
C TRP A 142 7.88 7.66 -13.25
N VAL A 143 9.14 8.08 -13.28
CA VAL A 143 9.69 9.06 -12.35
C VAL A 143 9.44 10.45 -12.92
N ARG A 144 8.62 11.24 -12.21
CA ARG A 144 8.30 12.62 -12.57
C ARG A 144 9.06 13.57 -11.66
N GLU A 145 9.91 14.38 -12.27
CA GLU A 145 10.68 15.41 -11.59
C GLU A 145 9.91 16.73 -11.61
N PHE A 146 9.89 17.40 -10.47
CA PHE A 146 9.40 18.77 -10.27
C PHE A 146 10.55 19.58 -9.65
N GLU A 147 10.43 20.91 -9.66
CA GLU A 147 11.46 21.81 -9.12
C GLU A 147 11.84 21.46 -7.67
N ASP A 148 10.88 21.07 -6.84
CA ASP A 148 11.03 20.85 -5.40
C ASP A 148 10.97 19.38 -4.97
N ARG A 149 10.57 18.47 -5.87
CA ARG A 149 10.31 17.07 -5.49
C ARG A 149 10.33 16.11 -6.66
N THR A 150 10.60 14.85 -6.35
CA THR A 150 10.47 13.73 -7.30
C THR A 150 9.30 12.84 -6.88
N LYS A 151 8.45 12.45 -7.82
CA LYS A 151 7.34 11.52 -7.59
C LYS A 151 7.44 10.31 -8.51
N ILE A 152 6.92 9.18 -8.05
CA ILE A 152 6.72 8.00 -8.88
C ILE A 152 5.24 7.91 -9.18
N VAL A 153 4.90 7.67 -10.44
CA VAL A 153 3.53 7.41 -10.89
C VAL A 153 3.48 6.08 -11.63
N LEU A 154 2.43 5.31 -11.41
CA LEU A 154 2.09 4.15 -12.21
C LEU A 154 1.19 4.61 -13.36
N MET A 155 1.65 4.36 -14.57
CA MET A 155 0.87 4.51 -15.79
C MET A 155 0.20 3.18 -16.10
N CYS A 156 -1.12 3.15 -16.12
CA CYS A 156 -1.88 1.95 -16.48
C CYS A 156 -3.20 2.32 -17.18
N ARG A 157 -3.98 1.30 -17.54
CA ARG A 157 -5.34 1.49 -18.08
C ARG A 157 -6.38 0.75 -17.25
N GLU A 158 -7.57 1.34 -17.20
CA GLU A 158 -8.79 0.68 -16.74
C GLU A 158 -9.84 0.84 -17.84
N GLY A 159 -10.12 -0.25 -18.57
CA GLY A 159 -10.81 -0.17 -19.86
C GLY A 159 -10.05 0.76 -20.83
N GLU A 160 -10.77 1.71 -21.43
CA GLU A 160 -10.19 2.72 -22.34
C GLU A 160 -9.52 3.89 -21.59
N CYS A 161 -9.66 3.96 -20.27
CA CYS A 161 -9.20 5.10 -19.49
C CYS A 161 -7.72 4.94 -19.13
N ARG A 162 -6.91 5.95 -19.47
CA ARG A 162 -5.53 6.06 -18.98
C ARG A 162 -5.53 6.61 -17.56
N LEU A 163 -4.83 5.93 -16.66
CA LEU A 163 -4.66 6.32 -15.27
C LEU A 163 -3.19 6.69 -14.99
N MET A 164 -3.03 7.66 -14.10
CA MET A 164 -1.75 8.11 -13.56
C MET A 164 -1.86 8.08 -12.03
N LEU A 165 -1.52 6.94 -11.44
CA LEU A 165 -1.71 6.71 -10.01
C LEU A 165 -0.41 7.03 -9.26
N PRO A 166 -0.43 7.89 -8.23
CA PRO A 166 0.73 8.10 -7.37
C PRO A 166 1.18 6.79 -6.72
N VAL A 167 2.49 6.54 -6.69
CA VAL A 167 3.07 5.35 -6.07
C VAL A 167 3.79 5.75 -4.78
N THR A 168 3.49 5.01 -3.72
CA THR A 168 4.06 5.20 -2.38
C THR A 168 4.74 3.95 -1.83
N ASP A 169 5.07 3.00 -2.71
CA ASP A 169 5.82 1.79 -2.38
C ASP A 169 7.19 2.12 -1.83
N LEU A 170 7.39 1.85 -0.54
CA LEU A 170 8.61 2.21 0.17
C LEU A 170 9.86 1.55 -0.43
N ARG A 171 9.73 0.42 -1.14
CA ARG A 171 10.85 -0.26 -1.81
C ARG A 171 11.42 0.53 -3.00
N LEU A 172 10.71 1.54 -3.49
CA LEU A 172 11.13 2.40 -4.59
C LEU A 172 11.85 3.68 -4.11
N HIS A 173 12.13 3.76 -2.81
CA HIS A 173 12.78 4.90 -2.17
C HIS A 173 14.00 4.43 -1.37
N ALA A 174 15.02 5.27 -1.30
CA ALA A 174 16.12 5.04 -0.37
C ALA A 174 15.65 5.34 1.06
N LEU A 175 16.09 4.52 2.02
CA LEU A 175 15.85 4.74 3.45
C LEU A 175 16.83 5.79 4.03
N ALA A 176 16.74 7.00 3.50
CA ALA A 176 17.49 8.19 3.87
C ALA A 176 16.54 9.39 4.08
N GLU A 177 17.09 10.51 4.55
CA GLU A 177 16.33 11.73 4.78
C GLU A 177 15.53 12.16 3.54
N GLY A 178 14.24 12.44 3.74
CA GLY A 178 13.32 12.83 2.66
C GLY A 178 12.82 11.71 1.76
N PHE A 179 13.23 10.44 1.98
CA PHE A 179 12.90 9.30 1.12
C PHE A 179 13.10 9.57 -0.38
N PRO A 180 14.34 9.87 -0.83
CA PRO A 180 14.59 10.15 -2.24
C PRO A 180 14.25 8.90 -3.08
N VAL A 181 13.74 9.14 -4.29
CA VAL A 181 13.39 8.06 -5.22
C VAL A 181 14.64 7.28 -5.61
N ASP A 182 14.61 5.97 -5.42
CA ASP A 182 15.64 5.07 -5.93
C ASP A 182 15.33 4.74 -7.40
N LYS A 183 15.92 5.51 -8.31
CA LYS A 183 15.76 5.32 -9.77
C LYS A 183 16.17 3.91 -10.23
N ALA A 184 17.15 3.29 -9.58
CA ALA A 184 17.58 1.93 -9.90
C ALA A 184 16.51 0.91 -9.47
N ALA A 185 15.88 1.10 -8.31
CA ALA A 185 14.73 0.28 -7.90
C ALA A 185 13.55 0.43 -8.87
N VAL A 186 13.23 1.65 -9.30
CA VAL A 186 12.17 1.89 -10.29
C VAL A 186 12.46 1.17 -11.61
N TYR A 187 13.71 1.25 -12.11
CA TYR A 187 14.11 0.54 -13.32
C TYR A 187 13.97 -0.98 -13.18
N ARG A 188 14.42 -1.56 -12.05
CA ARG A 188 14.25 -2.99 -11.77
C ARG A 188 12.77 -3.39 -11.74
N PHE A 189 11.91 -2.61 -11.10
CA PHE A 189 10.48 -2.90 -11.07
C PHE A 189 9.83 -2.81 -12.46
N ASN A 190 10.21 -1.86 -13.32
CA ASN A 190 9.72 -1.82 -14.70
C ASN A 190 10.09 -3.10 -15.47
N ARG A 191 11.32 -3.58 -15.33
CA ARG A 191 11.74 -4.86 -15.94
C ARG A 191 10.91 -6.04 -15.43
N MET A 192 10.57 -6.06 -14.14
CA MET A 192 9.70 -7.09 -13.57
C MET A 192 8.27 -6.98 -14.10
N LEU A 193 7.72 -5.77 -14.22
CA LEU A 193 6.39 -5.53 -14.78
C LEU A 193 6.28 -5.97 -16.25
N GLU A 194 7.32 -5.72 -17.04
CA GLU A 194 7.39 -6.13 -18.46
C GLU A 194 7.35 -7.65 -18.65
N SER A 195 7.96 -8.40 -17.73
CA SER A 195 8.05 -9.87 -17.81
C SER A 195 6.96 -10.61 -17.01
N ALA A 196 6.19 -9.92 -16.18
CA ALA A 196 5.24 -10.55 -15.28
C ALA A 196 4.02 -11.11 -16.02
N SER A 197 3.67 -12.36 -15.75
CA SER A 197 2.41 -12.99 -16.18
C SER A 197 1.18 -12.37 -15.50
N SER A 198 1.35 -11.92 -14.26
CA SER A 198 0.29 -11.30 -13.47
C SER A 198 0.85 -10.27 -12.50
N VAL A 199 0.11 -9.17 -12.34
CA VAL A 199 0.45 -8.07 -11.43
C VAL A 199 -0.75 -7.72 -10.57
N VAL A 200 -0.51 -7.61 -9.26
CA VAL A 200 -1.48 -7.16 -8.26
C VAL A 200 -0.95 -5.91 -7.59
N LEU A 201 -1.79 -4.89 -7.50
CA LEU A 201 -1.49 -3.66 -6.77
C LEU A 201 -2.13 -3.72 -5.39
N SER A 202 -1.35 -3.50 -4.35
CA SER A 202 -1.89 -2.98 -3.09
C SER A 202 -2.24 -1.52 -3.31
N VAL A 203 -3.53 -1.18 -3.22
CA VAL A 203 -4.04 0.18 -3.40
C VAL A 203 -4.64 0.70 -2.10
N GLY A 204 -4.65 2.02 -1.96
CA GLY A 204 -5.29 2.65 -0.83
C GLY A 204 -5.62 4.11 -1.08
N LEU A 205 -6.41 4.69 -0.19
CA LEU A 205 -6.74 6.11 -0.17
C LEU A 205 -5.79 6.84 0.78
N THR A 206 -5.39 8.07 0.44
CA THR A 206 -4.63 8.94 1.35
C THR A 206 -5.46 9.30 2.57
N ARG A 207 -4.82 9.83 3.62
CA ARG A 207 -5.52 10.67 4.60
C ARG A 207 -6.10 11.90 3.88
N VAL A 208 -7.07 12.58 4.52
CA VAL A 208 -7.72 13.77 3.96
C VAL A 208 -6.66 14.81 3.57
N TRP A 209 -6.70 15.24 2.32
CA TRP A 209 -5.91 16.36 1.82
C TRP A 209 -6.78 17.22 0.91
N SER A 210 -6.89 18.51 1.25
CA SER A 210 -7.78 19.45 0.57
C SER A 210 -9.25 18.96 0.49
N GLY A 211 -9.74 18.38 1.59
CA GLY A 211 -11.12 17.89 1.71
C GLY A 211 -11.42 16.57 1.01
N ARG A 212 -10.41 15.88 0.45
CA ARG A 212 -10.59 14.61 -0.29
C ARG A 212 -9.56 13.56 0.11
N HIS A 213 -9.92 12.29 -0.08
CA HIS A 213 -8.99 11.17 -0.03
C HIS A 213 -8.64 10.75 -1.46
N TRP A 214 -7.34 10.61 -1.77
CA TRP A 214 -6.88 10.34 -3.12
C TRP A 214 -6.40 8.91 -3.27
N LEU A 215 -6.74 8.28 -4.41
CA LEU A 215 -6.24 6.95 -4.72
C LEU A 215 -4.73 6.95 -4.96
N GLN A 216 -4.05 5.96 -4.41
CA GLN A 216 -2.63 5.71 -4.56
C GLN A 216 -2.33 4.22 -4.63
N VAL A 217 -1.22 3.87 -5.29
CA VAL A 217 -0.64 2.54 -5.28
C VAL A 217 0.34 2.47 -4.12
N ASN A 218 -0.03 1.69 -3.10
CA ASN A 218 0.81 1.48 -1.93
C ASN A 218 1.95 0.52 -2.22
N ASN A 219 1.71 -0.60 -2.92
CA ASN A 219 2.78 -1.51 -3.34
C ASN A 219 2.44 -2.25 -4.64
N LEU A 220 3.48 -2.69 -5.36
CA LEU A 220 3.35 -3.52 -6.55
C LEU A 220 3.79 -4.96 -6.27
N HIS A 221 2.95 -5.93 -6.62
CA HIS A 221 3.24 -7.35 -6.48
C HIS A 221 3.22 -8.00 -7.85
N VAL A 222 4.31 -8.70 -8.19
CA VAL A 222 4.41 -9.48 -9.43
C VAL A 222 4.43 -10.95 -9.07
N GLU A 223 3.85 -11.77 -9.94
CA GLU A 223 3.89 -13.23 -9.80
C GLU A 223 5.34 -13.72 -9.76
N PRO A 224 5.72 -14.56 -8.77
CA PRO A 224 7.02 -15.22 -8.77
C PRO A 224 7.15 -16.17 -9.97
N SER A 225 8.30 -16.13 -10.62
CA SER A 225 8.71 -17.07 -11.68
C SER A 225 9.13 -18.43 -11.13
#